data_AF-A0A4C1YWZ4-F1
#
_entry.id   AF-A0A4C1YWZ4-F1
#
_cell.length_a   1.000
_cell.length_b   1.000
_cell.length_c   1.000
_cell.angle_alpha   90.00
_cell.angle_beta   90.00
_cell.angle_gamma   90.00
#
_symmetry.space_group_name_H-M   'P 1'
#
loop_
_entity.id
_entity.type
_entity.pdbx_description
1 polymer ?
#
loop_
_entity_poly.entity_id
_entity_poly.type
_entity_poly.pdbx_seq_one_letter_code
_entity_poly.pdbx_strand_id
1 'polypeptide(L)'
;MRENSARHKSSILSMKTRSAIDGRLDNLLQVQIDEEITYWRNVLKRVVAVVKRLCSRGLAFRGKNEKFGDPHNGNYCMMLELLAELDPFLASHIERFGNQGSGNINYLSKTVCDEFIFLMG
;
A
#
# COMPACT_ATOMS: atom_id res chain seq x y z
N MET A 1 -36.54 43.38 5.01
CA MET A 1 -35.51 42.33 4.87
C MET A 1 -34.21 42.95 4.40
N ARG A 2 -33.11 42.83 5.17
CA ARG A 2 -31.78 43.40 4.87
C ARG A 2 -30.81 42.28 4.45
N GLU A 3 -31.09 41.59 3.35
CA GLU A 3 -30.17 40.56 2.81
C GLU A 3 -29.04 41.15 1.96
N ASN A 4 -29.08 42.45 1.66
CA ASN A 4 -28.10 43.12 0.78
C ASN A 4 -27.12 44.06 1.53
N SER A 5 -27.04 43.94 2.86
CA SER A 5 -26.13 44.73 3.69
C SER A 5 -24.67 44.49 3.29
N ALA A 6 -23.84 45.54 3.28
CA ALA A 6 -22.41 45.44 2.99
C ALA A 6 -21.70 44.40 3.86
N ARG A 7 -22.18 44.19 5.11
CA ARG A 7 -21.71 43.13 6.00
C ARG A 7 -21.97 41.72 5.45
N HIS A 8 -23.16 41.48 4.91
CA HIS A 8 -23.51 40.18 4.32
C HIS A 8 -22.62 39.87 3.11
N LYS A 9 -22.40 40.87 2.23
CA LYS A 9 -21.48 40.74 1.09
C LYS A 9 -20.04 40.44 1.54
N SER A 10 -19.57 41.13 2.58
CA SER A 10 -18.23 40.91 3.16
C SER A 10 -18.08 39.51 3.75
N SER A 11 -19.08 39.02 4.50
CA SER A 11 -19.06 37.66 5.06
C SER A 11 -19.13 36.56 3.99
N ILE A 12 -19.94 36.75 2.94
CA ILE A 12 -20.00 35.82 1.80
C ILE A 12 -18.64 35.77 1.08
N LEU A 13 -18.01 36.93 0.88
CA LEU A 13 -16.71 37.02 0.23
C LEU A 13 -15.63 36.35 1.10
N SER A 14 -15.63 36.58 2.41
CA SER A 14 -14.66 35.94 3.32
C SER A 14 -14.84 34.42 3.39
N MET A 15 -16.09 33.93 3.37
CA MET A 15 -16.38 32.49 3.26
C MET A 15 -15.92 31.91 1.92
N LYS A 16 -16.14 32.59 0.79
CA LYS A 16 -15.64 32.16 -0.52
C LYS A 16 -14.12 32.11 -0.57
N THR A 17 -13.46 33.14 -0.04
CA THR A 17 -11.99 33.18 0.03
C THR A 17 -11.45 32.09 0.95
N ARG A 18 -12.09 31.84 2.10
CA ARG A 18 -11.75 30.69 2.97
C ARG A 18 -11.98 29.36 2.28
N SER A 19 -13.07 29.16 1.56
CA SER A 19 -13.34 27.93 0.82
C SER A 19 -12.32 27.69 -0.30
N ALA A 20 -11.86 28.75 -0.98
CA ALA A 20 -10.77 28.67 -1.95
C ALA A 20 -9.41 28.34 -1.29
N ILE A 21 -9.23 28.68 -0.01
CA ILE A 21 -8.06 28.31 0.80
C ILE A 21 -8.22 26.88 1.36
N ASP A 22 -9.41 26.49 1.82
CA ASP A 22 -9.75 25.18 2.38
C ASP A 22 -9.77 24.07 1.31
N GLY A 23 -9.95 24.41 0.02
CA GLY A 23 -9.69 23.49 -1.09
C GLY A 23 -8.24 22.95 -1.13
N ARG A 24 -7.29 23.54 -0.38
CA ARG A 24 -5.98 22.93 -0.15
C ARG A 24 -6.03 21.70 0.75
N LEU A 25 -6.95 21.63 1.71
CA LEU A 25 -7.05 20.50 2.63
C LEU A 25 -7.55 19.26 1.88
N ASP A 26 -8.58 19.43 1.04
CA ASP A 26 -9.08 18.37 0.16
C ASP A 26 -8.01 17.92 -0.84
N ASN A 27 -7.28 18.88 -1.44
CA ASN A 27 -6.17 18.55 -2.33
C ASN A 27 -5.02 17.83 -1.60
N LEU A 28 -4.69 18.22 -0.37
CA LEU A 28 -3.64 17.56 0.43
C LEU A 28 -4.05 16.13 0.80
N LEU A 29 -5.29 15.95 1.23
CA LEU A 29 -5.86 14.63 1.52
C LEU A 29 -5.88 13.75 0.28
N GLN A 30 -6.26 14.31 -0.88
CA GLN A 30 -6.24 13.58 -2.15
C GLN A 30 -4.82 13.15 -2.53
N VAL A 31 -3.82 14.02 -2.38
CA VAL A 31 -2.41 13.69 -2.62
C VAL A 31 -1.95 12.55 -1.71
N GLN A 32 -2.28 12.59 -0.41
CA GLN A 32 -1.93 11.52 0.53
C GLN A 32 -2.56 10.18 0.14
N ILE A 33 -3.83 10.20 -0.26
CA ILE A 33 -4.52 9.00 -0.75
C ILE A 33 -3.83 8.44 -2.00
N ASP A 34 -3.49 9.30 -2.96
CA ASP A 34 -2.85 8.88 -4.21
C ASP A 34 -1.43 8.33 -3.98
N GLU A 35 -0.69 8.90 -3.03
CA GLU A 35 0.61 8.40 -2.57
C GLU A 35 0.48 7.01 -1.94
N GLU A 36 -0.52 6.81 -1.07
CA GLU A 36 -0.77 5.52 -0.42
C GLU A 36 -1.23 4.45 -1.44
N ILE A 37 -2.10 4.81 -2.38
CA ILE A 37 -2.50 3.93 -3.48
C ILE A 37 -1.27 3.54 -4.31
N THR A 38 -0.40 4.50 -4.61
CA THR A 38 0.82 4.25 -5.39
C THR A 38 1.79 3.34 -4.63
N TYR A 39 1.95 3.57 -3.34
CA TYR A 39 2.74 2.73 -2.45
C TYR A 39 2.25 1.27 -2.47
N TRP A 40 0.96 1.04 -2.20
CA TRP A 40 0.41 -0.31 -2.16
C TRP A 40 0.39 -0.99 -3.52
N ARG A 41 0.12 -0.25 -4.61
CA ARG A 41 0.26 -0.78 -5.98
C ARG A 41 1.70 -1.26 -6.26
N ASN A 42 2.69 -0.54 -5.77
CA ASN A 42 4.09 -0.93 -5.92
C ASN A 42 4.42 -2.21 -5.13
N VAL A 43 3.91 -2.36 -3.90
CA VAL A 43 4.03 -3.62 -3.14
C VAL A 43 3.37 -4.77 -3.91
N LEU A 44 2.11 -4.61 -4.32
CA LEU A 44 1.33 -5.65 -4.99
C LEU A 44 1.93 -6.10 -6.32
N LYS A 45 2.52 -5.19 -7.11
CA LYS A 45 3.22 -5.55 -8.35
C LYS A 45 4.32 -6.59 -8.12
N ARG A 46 5.08 -6.45 -7.04
CA ARG A 46 6.19 -7.36 -6.69
C ARG A 46 5.67 -8.69 -6.19
N VAL A 47 4.66 -8.66 -5.32
CA VAL A 47 3.94 -9.86 -4.85
C VAL A 47 3.42 -10.68 -6.03
N VAL A 48 2.67 -10.04 -6.94
CA VAL A 48 2.13 -10.70 -8.14
C VAL A 48 3.23 -11.26 -9.03
N ALA A 49 4.35 -10.54 -9.20
CA ALA A 49 5.48 -11.04 -9.98
C ALA A 49 6.07 -12.34 -9.40
N VAL A 50 6.29 -12.39 -8.08
CA VAL A 50 6.77 -13.59 -7.39
C VAL A 50 5.74 -14.73 -7.52
N VAL A 51 4.47 -14.44 -7.26
CA VAL A 51 3.41 -15.46 -7.33
C VAL A 51 3.33 -16.08 -8.72
N LYS A 52 3.29 -15.25 -9.77
CA LYS A 52 3.30 -15.72 -11.16
C LYS A 52 4.50 -16.60 -11.47
N ARG A 53 5.69 -16.23 -11.01
CA ARG A 53 6.92 -17.02 -11.25
C ARG A 53 6.86 -18.39 -10.57
N LEU A 54 6.43 -18.45 -9.32
CA LEU A 54 6.27 -19.71 -8.59
C LEU A 54 5.19 -20.60 -9.22
N CYS A 55 4.01 -20.05 -9.50
CA CYS A 55 2.91 -20.74 -10.19
C CYS A 55 3.38 -21.33 -11.52
N SER A 56 4.03 -20.52 -12.36
CA SER A 56 4.47 -20.94 -13.71
C SER A 56 5.45 -22.12 -13.72
N ARG A 57 6.08 -22.42 -12.57
CA ARG A 57 7.05 -23.50 -12.42
C ARG A 57 6.58 -24.60 -11.47
N GLY A 58 5.33 -24.53 -10.97
CA GLY A 58 4.80 -25.49 -10.00
C GLY A 58 5.59 -25.54 -8.68
N LEU A 59 6.25 -24.43 -8.31
CA LEU A 59 7.05 -24.38 -7.09
C LEU A 59 6.15 -24.17 -5.87
N ALA A 60 6.42 -24.93 -4.80
CA ALA A 60 5.75 -24.73 -3.52
C ALA A 60 6.04 -23.32 -3.00
N PHE A 61 5.00 -22.60 -2.55
CA PHE A 61 5.13 -21.24 -2.05
C PHE A 61 5.62 -21.20 -0.61
N ARG A 62 5.25 -22.22 0.15
CA ARG A 62 5.36 -22.31 1.61
C ARG A 62 6.55 -23.18 2.01
N GLY A 63 7.14 -22.85 3.16
CA GLY A 63 8.21 -23.59 3.80
C GLY A 63 7.79 -24.06 5.19
N LYS A 64 8.76 -24.20 6.11
CA LYS A 64 8.45 -24.52 7.52
C LYS A 64 7.83 -23.32 8.25
N ASN A 65 8.22 -22.12 7.86
CA ASN A 65 7.67 -20.87 8.37
C ASN A 65 7.65 -19.81 7.26
N GLU A 66 7.23 -18.60 7.62
CA GLU A 66 7.09 -17.46 6.71
C GLU A 66 7.83 -16.23 7.25
N LYS A 67 8.83 -16.45 8.11
CA LYS A 67 9.59 -15.37 8.71
C LYS A 67 10.67 -14.93 7.73
N PHE A 68 10.71 -13.63 7.43
CA PHE A 68 11.81 -13.07 6.65
C PHE A 68 13.12 -13.17 7.43
N GLY A 69 14.18 -13.61 6.75
CA GLY A 69 15.52 -13.89 7.27
C GLY A 69 15.71 -15.32 7.79
N ASP A 70 14.67 -16.16 7.79
CA ASP A 70 14.78 -17.55 8.24
C ASP A 70 15.14 -18.50 7.07
N PRO A 71 16.23 -19.27 7.16
CA PRO A 71 16.64 -20.22 6.11
C PRO A 71 15.63 -21.33 5.79
N HIS A 72 14.62 -21.50 6.64
CA HIS A 72 13.54 -22.47 6.47
C HIS A 72 12.22 -21.84 6.02
N ASN A 73 12.23 -20.56 5.63
CA ASN A 73 11.09 -19.90 5.04
C ASN A 73 10.70 -20.53 3.68
N GLY A 74 9.51 -20.20 3.18
CA GLY A 74 9.03 -20.70 1.89
C GLY A 74 9.64 -19.99 0.69
N ASN A 75 9.56 -20.60 -0.51
CA ASN A 75 10.09 -20.01 -1.74
C ASN A 75 9.51 -18.61 -2.05
N TYR A 76 8.30 -18.32 -1.57
CA TYR A 76 7.70 -16.99 -1.68
C TYR A 76 8.49 -15.93 -0.91
N CYS A 77 8.78 -16.18 0.38
CA CYS A 77 9.58 -15.27 1.20
C CYS A 77 11.00 -15.15 0.65
N MET A 78 11.63 -16.28 0.32
CA MET A 78 12.97 -16.32 -0.27
C MET A 78 13.07 -15.50 -1.58
N MET A 79 12.09 -15.58 -2.48
CA MET A 79 12.11 -14.78 -3.70
C MET A 79 11.90 -13.28 -3.44
N LEU A 80 11.08 -12.91 -2.45
CA LEU A 80 10.91 -11.51 -2.05
C LEU A 80 12.18 -10.95 -1.41
N GLU A 81 12.90 -11.76 -0.63
CA GLU A 81 14.22 -11.41 -0.06
C GLU A 81 15.23 -11.16 -1.17
N LEU A 82 15.32 -12.07 -2.15
CA LEU A 82 16.20 -11.91 -3.31
C LEU A 82 15.86 -10.64 -4.11
N LEU A 83 14.57 -10.34 -4.29
CA LEU A 83 14.16 -9.09 -4.95
C LEU A 83 14.57 -7.86 -4.13
N ALA A 84 14.46 -7.93 -2.80
CA ALA A 84 14.81 -6.82 -1.91
C ALA A 84 16.31 -6.49 -1.93
N GLU A 85 17.20 -7.43 -2.27
CA GLU A 85 18.63 -7.14 -2.48
C GLU A 85 18.85 -6.11 -3.60
N LEU A 86 17.94 -6.05 -4.58
CA LEU A 86 18.03 -5.16 -5.74
C LEU A 86 16.98 -4.04 -5.73
N ASP A 87 16.05 -4.07 -4.78
CA ASP A 87 14.90 -3.20 -4.71
C ASP A 87 14.79 -2.55 -3.32
N PRO A 88 15.39 -1.36 -3.13
CA PRO A 88 15.40 -0.69 -1.84
C PRO A 88 14.01 -0.40 -1.28
N PHE A 89 13.02 -0.16 -2.16
CA PHE A 89 11.64 0.04 -1.74
C PHE A 89 11.08 -1.23 -1.08
N LEU A 90 11.30 -2.38 -1.70
CA LEU A 90 10.84 -3.66 -1.14
C LEU A 90 11.61 -4.00 0.14
N ALA A 91 12.92 -3.74 0.19
CA ALA A 91 13.74 -3.96 1.38
C ALA A 91 13.18 -3.17 2.59
N SER A 92 12.93 -1.88 2.43
CA SER A 92 12.35 -1.06 3.50
C SER A 92 10.95 -1.51 3.90
N HIS A 93 10.15 -2.00 2.94
CA HIS A 93 8.82 -2.54 3.25
C HIS A 93 8.91 -3.84 4.07
N ILE A 94 9.79 -4.77 3.68
CA ILE A 94 10.00 -6.04 4.41
C ILE A 94 10.56 -5.77 5.82
N GLU A 95 11.54 -4.88 5.95
CA GLU A 95 12.10 -4.51 7.26
C GLU A 95 11.01 -3.98 8.21
N ARG A 96 10.14 -3.10 7.69
CA ARG A 96 9.10 -2.47 8.49
C ARG A 96 7.94 -3.42 8.82
N PHE A 97 7.52 -4.25 7.88
CA PHE A 97 6.23 -4.98 7.96
C PHE A 97 6.34 -6.52 7.87
N GLY A 98 7.45 -7.05 7.36
CA GLY A 98 7.59 -8.47 7.01
C GLY A 98 7.39 -9.44 8.17
N ASN A 99 7.76 -9.03 9.39
CA ASN A 99 7.73 -9.90 10.58
C ASN A 99 6.84 -9.35 11.72
N GLN A 100 5.85 -8.49 11.43
CA GLN A 100 5.03 -7.81 12.45
C GLN A 100 3.99 -8.70 13.17
N GLY A 101 3.90 -9.99 12.85
CA GLY A 101 2.90 -10.89 13.43
C GLY A 101 1.48 -10.65 12.90
N SER A 102 0.49 -11.28 13.53
CA SER A 102 -0.93 -11.17 13.16
C SER A 102 -1.58 -9.87 13.69
N GLY A 103 -2.60 -9.38 12.98
CA GLY A 103 -3.39 -8.21 13.39
C GLY A 103 -3.02 -6.89 12.68
N ASN A 104 -1.95 -6.88 11.88
CA ASN A 104 -1.59 -5.76 11.01
C ASN A 104 -1.88 -6.09 9.54
N ILE A 105 -2.28 -5.08 8.76
CA ILE A 105 -2.44 -5.23 7.31
C ILE A 105 -1.05 -5.47 6.71
N ASN A 106 -0.83 -6.67 6.19
CA ASN A 106 0.42 -7.04 5.54
C ASN A 106 0.13 -7.74 4.20
N TYR A 107 0.40 -7.05 3.10
CA TYR A 107 0.23 -7.60 1.75
C TYR A 107 1.31 -8.62 1.37
N LEU A 108 2.33 -8.79 2.20
CA LEU A 108 3.29 -9.90 2.10
C LEU A 108 2.79 -11.16 2.82
N SER A 109 1.66 -11.10 3.54
CA SER A 109 1.15 -12.24 4.31
C SER A 109 0.72 -13.40 3.42
N LYS A 110 0.69 -14.60 4.00
CA LYS A 110 0.16 -15.80 3.35
C LYS A 110 -1.24 -15.63 2.82
N THR A 111 -2.11 -14.95 3.56
CA THR A 111 -3.52 -14.78 3.21
C THR A 111 -3.64 -14.05 1.88
N VAL A 112 -2.92 -12.94 1.73
CA VAL A 112 -2.90 -12.18 0.47
C VAL A 112 -2.25 -12.99 -0.65
N CYS A 113 -1.16 -13.72 -0.36
CA CYS A 113 -0.56 -14.62 -1.34
C CYS A 113 -1.53 -15.73 -1.80
N ASP A 114 -2.30 -16.32 -0.90
CA ASP A 114 -3.29 -17.36 -1.20
C ASP A 114 -4.46 -16.81 -2.03
N GLU A 115 -4.92 -15.59 -1.75
CA GLU A 115 -5.90 -14.89 -2.58
C GLU A 115 -5.40 -14.71 -4.02
N PHE A 116 -4.14 -14.30 -4.19
CA PHE A 116 -3.54 -14.18 -5.52
C PHE A 116 -3.38 -15.52 -6.23
N ILE A 117 -3.02 -16.58 -5.51
CA ILE A 117 -2.96 -17.94 -6.07
C ILE A 117 -4.35 -18.34 -6.57
N PHE A 118 -5.40 -18.13 -5.76
CA PHE A 118 -6.78 -18.44 -6.14
C PHE A 118 -7.24 -17.66 -7.37
N LEU A 119 -6.91 -16.36 -7.46
CA LEU A 119 -7.28 -15.53 -8.61
C LEU A 119 -6.51 -15.88 -9.91
N MET A 120 -5.34 -16.51 -9.79
CA MET A 120 -4.50 -16.87 -10.94
C MET A 120 -4.60 -18.35 -11.34
N GLY A 121 -5.27 -19.18 -10.54
CA GLY A 121 -5.49 -20.60 -10.75
C GLY A 121 -6.80 -20.91 -11.47
#